data_AF-A0A0P7XNV0-F1
#
_entry.id   AF-A0A0P7XNV0-F1
#
_cell.length_a   1.000
_cell.length_b   1.000
_cell.length_c   1.000
_cell.angle_alpha   90.00
_cell.angle_beta   90.00
_cell.angle_gamma   90.00
#
_symmetry.space_group_name_H-M   'P 1'
#
loop_
_entity.id
_entity.type
_entity.pdbx_description
1 polymer ?
#
loop_
_entity_poly.entity_id
_entity_poly.type
_entity_poly.pdbx_seq_one_letter_code
_entity_poly.pdbx_strand_id
1 'polypeptide(L)'
;MKRLNTPAALAVAMLALAACVSTGTGTGPTGNATSAERACARAVADRLGVANATVIEHVPYSQGAITNVEVPSRDARFICHTDASGAVFELLEV
;
A
#
# COMPACT_ATOMS: atom_id res chain seq x y z
N MET A 1 22.00 -57.38 -10.29
CA MET A 1 22.92 -56.41 -9.63
C MET A 1 23.12 -55.28 -10.63
N LYS A 2 22.86 -53.98 -10.42
CA LYS A 2 22.59 -53.11 -9.28
C LYS A 2 21.58 -52.03 -9.74
N ARG A 3 20.66 -51.61 -8.88
CA ARG A 3 19.73 -50.51 -9.12
C ARG A 3 20.48 -49.18 -9.01
N LEU A 4 20.33 -48.30 -9.99
CA LEU A 4 20.75 -46.91 -9.93
C LEU A 4 19.59 -46.06 -10.45
N ASN A 5 18.86 -45.39 -9.57
CA ASN A 5 18.58 -43.97 -9.70
C ASN A 5 17.84 -43.46 -8.45
N THR A 6 18.46 -42.53 -7.76
CA THR A 6 17.97 -41.87 -6.55
C THR A 6 16.84 -40.91 -6.95
N PRO A 7 15.63 -41.00 -6.39
CA PRO A 7 14.71 -39.88 -6.53
C PRO A 7 15.16 -38.78 -5.56
N ALA A 8 15.72 -37.72 -6.14
CA ALA A 8 15.90 -36.43 -5.50
C ALA A 8 14.52 -35.87 -5.10
N ALA A 9 14.04 -36.26 -3.94
CA ALA A 9 12.88 -35.67 -3.30
C ALA A 9 13.32 -34.43 -2.51
N LEU A 10 13.62 -33.35 -3.22
CA LEU A 10 13.74 -32.00 -2.67
C LEU A 10 12.59 -31.18 -3.25
N ALA A 11 11.38 -31.48 -2.79
CA ALA A 11 10.20 -30.70 -3.10
C ALA A 11 10.12 -29.51 -2.13
N VAL A 12 10.42 -28.36 -2.70
CA VAL A 12 10.05 -26.99 -2.27
C VAL A 12 8.71 -26.97 -1.53
N ALA A 13 8.71 -26.62 -0.24
CA ALA A 13 7.51 -26.12 0.44
C ALA A 13 7.82 -25.69 1.87
N MET A 14 8.34 -24.48 2.09
CA MET A 14 8.04 -23.67 3.28
C MET A 14 8.20 -22.17 2.93
N LEU A 15 7.40 -21.67 1.98
CA LEU A 15 7.02 -20.26 2.00
C LEU A 15 5.89 -20.11 3.02
N ALA A 16 6.27 -20.08 4.30
CA ALA A 16 5.39 -19.70 5.39
C ALA A 16 5.83 -18.33 5.91
N LEU A 17 5.49 -17.28 5.17
CA LEU A 17 5.34 -15.93 5.73
C LEU A 17 3.90 -15.47 5.45
N ALA A 18 2.96 -16.19 6.05
CA ALA A 18 1.60 -15.71 6.21
C ALA A 18 1.60 -14.53 7.19
N ALA A 19 0.68 -13.61 6.94
CA ALA A 19 0.38 -12.39 7.70
C ALA A 19 1.20 -11.14 7.37
N CYS A 20 1.20 -10.75 6.09
CA CYS A 20 0.93 -9.32 5.81
C CYS A 20 -0.42 -9.02 6.46
N VAL A 21 -0.39 -8.29 7.57
CA VAL A 21 -1.58 -7.89 8.31
C VAL A 21 -2.44 -7.06 7.35
N SER A 22 -3.49 -7.67 6.80
CA SER A 22 -4.60 -6.95 6.19
C SER A 22 -5.26 -6.11 7.29
N THR A 23 -4.70 -4.93 7.55
CA THR A 23 -5.44 -3.81 8.11
C THR A 23 -5.99 -3.02 6.94
N GLY A 24 -6.90 -3.65 6.18
CA GLY A 24 -7.77 -2.95 5.27
C GLY A 24 -8.80 -2.17 6.08
N THR A 25 -8.40 -1.07 6.71
CA THR A 25 -9.33 -0.04 7.19
C THR A 25 -9.60 0.91 6.02
N GLY A 26 -10.30 0.38 5.02
CA GLY A 26 -10.92 1.17 3.97
C GLY A 26 -12.05 2.01 4.55
N THR A 27 -11.67 3.12 5.16
CA THR A 27 -12.54 4.25 5.47
C THR A 27 -11.75 5.46 5.03
N GLY A 28 -12.27 6.25 4.08
CA GLY A 28 -11.68 7.54 3.72
C GLY A 28 -11.36 8.35 4.99
N PRO A 29 -10.49 9.37 4.91
CA PRO A 29 -9.85 9.98 6.08
C PRO A 29 -10.86 10.14 7.21
N THR A 30 -10.75 9.27 8.22
CA THR A 30 -11.66 9.30 9.37
C THR A 30 -11.53 10.68 10.02
N GLY A 31 -12.45 11.08 10.90
CA GLY A 31 -12.31 12.35 11.63
C GLY A 31 -10.96 12.52 12.36
N ASN A 32 -10.18 11.43 12.48
CA ASN A 32 -8.84 11.34 13.04
C ASN A 32 -7.72 11.17 12.00
N ALA A 33 -7.96 11.44 10.71
CA ALA A 33 -6.97 11.24 9.67
C ALA A 33 -5.71 12.09 9.88
N THR A 34 -4.56 11.47 9.68
CA THR A 34 -3.26 12.13 9.80
C THR A 34 -3.12 13.25 8.78
N SER A 35 -2.16 14.15 8.99
CA SER A 35 -1.85 15.19 8.00
C SER A 35 -1.45 14.58 6.65
N ALA A 36 -0.67 13.50 6.67
CA ALA A 36 -0.22 12.77 5.49
C ALA A 36 -1.38 12.12 4.72
N GLU A 37 -2.31 11.48 5.40
CA GLU A 37 -3.50 10.88 4.77
C GLU A 37 -4.35 11.93 4.05
N ARG A 38 -4.62 13.06 4.73
CA ARG A 38 -5.36 14.18 4.14
C ARG A 38 -4.62 14.81 2.98
N ALA A 39 -3.30 14.99 3.09
CA ALA A 39 -2.49 15.56 2.04
C ALA A 39 -2.47 14.65 0.79
N CYS A 40 -2.35 13.33 0.98
CA CYS A 40 -2.39 12.36 -0.11
C CYS A 40 -3.74 12.34 -0.82
N ALA A 41 -4.83 12.24 -0.07
CA ALA A 41 -6.18 12.26 -0.64
C ALA A 41 -6.45 13.56 -1.42
N ARG A 42 -5.98 14.71 -0.93
CA ARG A 42 -6.05 15.99 -1.65
C ARG A 42 -5.20 16.01 -2.91
N ALA A 43 -3.96 15.54 -2.84
CA ALA A 43 -3.08 15.49 -4.01
C ALA A 43 -3.68 14.64 -5.14
N VAL A 44 -4.30 13.51 -4.79
CA VAL A 44 -5.02 12.65 -5.75
C VAL A 44 -6.29 13.34 -6.26
N ALA A 45 -7.04 14.00 -5.39
CA ALA A 45 -8.22 14.75 -5.77
C ALA A 45 -7.90 15.87 -6.77
N ASP A 46 -6.85 16.64 -6.51
CA ASP A 46 -6.39 17.73 -7.37
C ASP A 46 -5.87 17.21 -8.72
N ARG A 47 -5.17 16.07 -8.72
CA ARG A 47 -4.66 15.44 -9.95
C ARG A 47 -5.77 14.91 -10.86
N LEU A 48 -6.81 14.32 -10.27
CA LEU A 48 -7.86 13.61 -11.02
C LEU A 48 -9.16 14.39 -11.17
N GLY A 49 -9.35 15.46 -10.40
CA GLY A 49 -10.60 16.21 -10.33
C GLY A 49 -11.73 15.44 -9.63
N VAL A 50 -11.42 14.58 -8.66
CA VAL A 50 -12.39 13.71 -7.95
C VAL A 50 -12.26 13.87 -6.44
N ALA A 51 -13.36 13.80 -5.67
CA ALA A 51 -13.34 14.09 -4.23
C ALA A 51 -13.31 12.84 -3.33
N ASN A 52 -13.35 11.65 -3.93
CA ASN A 52 -13.75 10.41 -3.29
C ASN A 52 -12.60 9.37 -3.23
N ALA A 53 -11.35 9.85 -3.12
CA ALA A 53 -10.21 9.00 -2.82
C ALA A 53 -10.32 8.40 -1.40
N THR A 54 -10.05 7.11 -1.28
CA THR A 54 -10.13 6.34 -0.04
C THR A 54 -8.74 5.87 0.35
N VAL A 55 -8.29 6.19 1.56
CA VAL A 55 -7.05 5.63 2.10
C VAL A 55 -7.27 4.15 2.39
N ILE A 56 -6.38 3.31 1.87
CA ILE A 56 -6.41 1.86 2.05
C ILE A 56 -5.24 1.36 2.89
N GLU A 57 -4.14 2.11 2.92
CA GLU A 57 -2.96 1.78 3.68
C GLU A 57 -2.19 3.05 4.03
N HIS A 58 -1.66 3.11 5.23
CA HIS A 58 -0.79 4.18 5.70
C HIS A 58 0.37 3.59 6.50
N VAL A 59 1.59 3.82 6.01
CA VAL A 59 2.82 3.28 6.59
C VAL A 59 3.73 4.44 7.01
N PRO A 60 3.74 4.82 8.31
CA PRO A 60 4.67 5.81 8.82
C PRO A 60 6.09 5.26 8.90
N TYR A 61 7.09 6.11 8.70
CA TYR A 61 8.51 5.82 8.89
C TYR A 61 9.22 7.03 9.54
N SER A 62 10.49 6.87 9.92
CA SER A 62 11.22 7.84 10.75
C SER A 62 11.32 9.25 10.18
N GLN A 63 11.15 9.42 8.85
CA GLN A 63 11.29 10.68 8.14
C GLN A 63 10.05 11.05 7.31
N GLY A 64 8.93 10.37 7.51
CA GLY A 64 7.75 10.57 6.67
C GLY A 64 6.71 9.47 6.74
N ALA A 65 5.92 9.35 5.68
CA ALA A 65 4.95 8.26 5.53
C ALA A 65 4.68 7.92 4.08
N ILE A 66 4.28 6.68 3.83
CA ILE A 66 3.72 6.24 2.55
C ILE A 66 2.21 6.08 2.77
N THR A 67 1.41 6.71 1.92
CA THR A 67 -0.05 6.59 1.97
C THR A 67 -0.55 6.08 0.65
N ASN A 68 -1.26 4.95 0.67
CA ASN A 68 -1.90 4.38 -0.50
C ASN A 68 -3.38 4.76 -0.49
N VAL A 69 -3.86 5.25 -1.63
CA VAL A 69 -5.27 5.59 -1.83
C VAL A 69 -5.82 4.94 -3.08
N GLU A 70 -7.08 4.56 -3.01
CA GLU A 70 -7.88 4.06 -4.12
C GLU A 70 -8.95 5.06 -4.49
N VAL A 71 -9.27 5.17 -5.77
CA VAL A 71 -10.31 6.06 -6.26
C VAL A 71 -11.41 5.19 -6.85
N PRO A 72 -12.57 5.00 -6.21
CA PRO A 72 -13.56 4.01 -6.64
C PRO A 72 -14.07 4.17 -8.07
N SER A 73 -14.02 5.38 -8.63
CA SER A 73 -14.39 5.66 -10.02
C SER A 73 -13.30 5.33 -11.05
N ARG A 74 -12.15 4.83 -10.60
CA ARG A 74 -10.97 4.50 -11.40
C ARG A 74 -10.42 3.17 -10.89
N ASP A 75 -10.20 2.20 -11.77
CA ASP A 75 -9.47 0.97 -11.41
C ASP A 75 -7.95 1.25 -11.30
N ALA A 76 -7.58 2.28 -10.53
CA ALA A 76 -6.22 2.76 -10.36
C ALA A 76 -5.93 3.03 -8.88
N ARG A 77 -4.71 2.71 -8.46
CA ARG A 77 -4.23 2.97 -7.10
C ARG A 77 -3.19 4.06 -7.15
N PHE A 78 -3.13 4.86 -6.09
CA PHE A 78 -2.18 5.94 -5.98
C PHE A 78 -1.37 5.79 -4.70
N ILE A 79 -0.08 6.08 -4.81
CA ILE A 79 0.88 6.04 -3.70
C ILE A 79 1.42 7.44 -3.50
N CYS A 80 1.29 7.99 -2.30
CA CYS A 80 1.88 9.25 -1.92
C CYS A 80 3.03 9.04 -0.95
N HIS A 81 4.15 9.73 -1.18
CA HIS A 81 5.21 9.86 -0.19
C HIS A 81 5.14 11.23 0.45
N THR A 82 5.11 11.26 1.77
CA THR A 82 5.11 12.49 2.57
C THR A 82 6.36 12.60 3.42
N ASP A 83 6.83 13.82 3.63
CA ASP A 83 7.92 14.11 4.56
C ASP A 83 7.46 14.08 6.03
N ALA A 84 8.38 14.38 6.96
CA ALA A 84 8.11 14.43 8.39
C ALA A 84 7.10 15.53 8.78
N SER A 85 6.86 16.53 7.93
CA SER A 85 5.82 17.55 8.13
C SER A 85 4.43 17.08 7.68
N GLY A 86 4.37 15.97 6.93
CA GLY A 86 3.16 15.45 6.30
C GLY A 86 2.87 16.07 4.94
N ALA A 87 3.83 16.78 4.33
CA ALA A 87 3.71 17.33 2.99
C ALA A 87 4.03 16.26 1.94
N VAL A 88 3.16 16.12 0.92
CA VAL A 88 3.38 15.20 -0.20
C VAL A 88 4.47 15.76 -1.11
N PHE A 89 5.53 15.00 -1.35
CA PHE A 89 6.59 15.36 -2.29
C PHE A 89 6.60 14.46 -3.54
N GLU A 90 5.95 13.30 -3.48
CA GLU A 90 5.83 12.37 -4.60
C GLU A 90 4.45 11.72 -4.63
N LEU A 91 3.91 11.57 -5.83
CA LEU A 91 2.63 10.92 -6.11
C LEU A 91 2.78 10.01 -7.34
N LEU A 92 2.53 8.72 -7.14
CA LEU A 92 2.67 7.67 -8.14
C LEU A 92 1.31 7.02 -8.40
N GLU A 93 1.06 6.63 -9.65
CA GLU A 93 -0.10 5.81 -10.06
C GLU A 93 0.40 4.39 -10.34
N VAL A 94 -0.29 3.38 -9.81
CA VAL A 94 0.10 1.96 -9.88
C VAL A 94 -1.06 1.06 -10.29
#